data_AF-A0A3D3TPW4-F1
#
_entry.id   AF-A0A3D3TPW4-F1
#
_cell.length_a   1.000
_cell.length_b   1.000
_cell.length_c   1.000
_cell.angle_alpha   90.00
_cell.angle_beta   90.00
_cell.angle_gamma   90.00
#
_symmetry.space_group_name_H-M   'P 1'
#
loop_
_entity.id
_entity.type
_entity.pdbx_description
1 polymer ?
#
loop_
_entity_poly.entity_id
_entity_poly.type
_entity_poly.pdbx_seq_one_letter_code
_entity_poly.pdbx_strand_id
1 'polypeptide(L)'
;MKENFQHYYTDQTGPPKIIKTASLILKNGNSYSFKSPEGVFAFGKIDRASLLLIENCLLEGRESLLDLGCGYGAVGITLKREYPDLRLFMSDVNTRAVTFSKINARDH
;
A
#
# COMPACT_ATOMS: atom_id res chain seq x y z
N MET A 1 -26.25 -19.82 -10.57
CA MET A 1 -25.52 -18.53 -10.55
C MET A 1 -24.05 -18.84 -10.61
N LYS A 2 -23.33 -18.40 -11.66
CA LYS A 2 -21.86 -18.50 -11.67
C LYS A 2 -21.33 -17.38 -10.79
N GLU A 3 -20.59 -17.72 -9.75
CA GLU A 3 -19.81 -16.74 -9.00
C GLU A 3 -18.80 -16.10 -9.96
N ASN A 4 -18.94 -14.80 -10.21
CA ASN A 4 -17.92 -14.03 -10.92
C ASN A 4 -16.72 -13.86 -9.99
N PHE A 5 -15.77 -14.78 -10.09
CA PHE A 5 -14.48 -14.67 -9.42
C PHE A 5 -13.69 -13.53 -10.06
N GLN A 6 -13.64 -12.37 -9.40
CA GLN A 6 -12.78 -11.26 -9.82
C GLN A 6 -11.42 -11.39 -9.15
N HIS A 7 -10.37 -11.42 -9.95
CA HIS A 7 -8.99 -11.46 -9.47
C HIS A 7 -8.48 -10.04 -9.22
N TYR A 8 -7.42 -9.90 -8.41
CA TYR A 8 -6.87 -8.60 -8.01
C TYR A 8 -6.30 -7.76 -9.18
N TYR A 9 -6.07 -8.38 -10.34
CA TYR A 9 -5.64 -7.75 -11.59
C TYR A 9 -6.78 -7.42 -12.56
N THR A 10 -8.04 -7.73 -12.21
CA THR A 10 -9.20 -7.33 -13.03
C THR A 10 -9.45 -5.83 -12.85
N ASP A 11 -9.43 -5.08 -13.96
CA ASP A 11 -9.60 -3.63 -13.93
C ASP A 11 -10.99 -3.27 -13.39
N GLN A 12 -11.03 -2.61 -12.23
CA GLN A 12 -12.29 -2.30 -11.55
C GLN A 12 -12.79 -0.94 -12.00
N THR A 13 -13.59 -0.92 -13.07
CA THR A 13 -14.21 0.30 -13.59
C THR A 13 -15.24 0.86 -12.59
N GLY A 14 -14.94 2.02 -12.01
CA GLY A 14 -15.83 2.75 -11.09
C GLY A 14 -15.26 2.97 -9.69
N PRO A 15 -15.82 3.91 -8.91
CA PRO A 15 -15.37 4.19 -7.55
C PRO A 15 -15.56 2.97 -6.64
N PRO A 16 -14.69 2.76 -5.62
CA PRO A 16 -14.92 1.72 -4.63
C PRO A 16 -16.20 2.02 -3.84
N LYS A 17 -17.00 0.99 -3.57
CA LYS A 17 -18.21 1.14 -2.74
C LYS A 17 -17.86 1.27 -1.27
N ILE A 18 -16.77 0.63 -0.84
CA ILE A 18 -16.34 0.62 0.56
C ILE A 18 -14.86 0.98 0.63
N ILE A 19 -14.53 1.90 1.54
CA ILE A 19 -13.18 2.27 1.92
C ILE A 19 -13.06 2.06 3.42
N LYS A 20 -12.05 1.31 3.86
CA LYS A 20 -11.72 1.09 5.27
C LYS A 20 -10.39 1.74 5.61
N THR A 21 -10.11 1.87 6.89
CA THR A 21 -8.78 2.26 7.37
C THR A 21 -7.97 1.01 7.71
N ALA A 22 -6.78 0.90 7.15
CA ALA A 22 -5.77 -0.07 7.56
C ALA A 22 -4.72 0.65 8.41
N SER A 23 -4.59 0.27 9.68
CA SER A 23 -3.64 0.89 10.61
C SER A 23 -2.43 0.00 10.84
N LEU A 24 -1.27 0.64 10.96
CA LEU A 24 0.03 0.04 11.16
C LEU A 24 0.71 0.71 12.37
N ILE A 25 1.30 -0.09 13.25
CA ILE A 25 2.20 0.37 14.32
C ILE A 25 3.49 -0.43 14.20
N LEU A 26 4.62 0.24 14.04
CA LEU A 26 5.94 -0.36 13.95
C LEU A 26 6.54 -0.59 15.34
N LYS A 27 7.55 -1.46 15.42
CA LYS A 27 8.33 -1.72 16.66
C LYS A 27 8.94 -0.47 17.30
N ASN A 28 9.28 0.53 16.51
CA ASN A 28 9.83 1.80 16.99
C ASN A 28 8.75 2.78 17.52
N GLY A 29 7.47 2.38 17.48
CA GLY A 29 6.33 3.18 17.96
C GLY A 29 5.71 4.09 16.90
N ASN A 30 6.32 4.25 15.73
CA ASN A 30 5.72 5.02 14.64
C ASN A 30 4.45 4.33 14.14
N SER A 31 3.45 5.14 13.78
CA SER A 31 2.14 4.64 13.35
C SER A 31 1.67 5.32 12.08
N TYR A 32 0.94 4.56 11.26
CA TYR A 32 0.45 4.99 9.95
C TYR A 32 -0.97 4.48 9.76
N SER A 33 -1.76 5.20 8.96
CA SER A 33 -3.14 4.81 8.67
C SER A 33 -3.47 5.07 7.21
N PHE A 34 -3.90 4.02 6.51
CA PHE A 34 -4.11 4.05 5.07
C PHE A 34 -5.59 3.88 4.74
N LYS A 35 -6.08 4.66 3.78
CA LYS A 35 -7.35 4.38 3.11
C LYS A 35 -7.17 3.15 2.23
N SER A 36 -7.87 2.09 2.57
CA SER A 36 -7.84 0.79 1.91
C SER A 36 -9.18 0.55 1.21
N PRO A 37 -9.25 0.66 -0.12
CA PRO A 37 -10.49 0.46 -0.86
C PRO A 37 -10.75 -1.03 -1.10
N GLU A 38 -12.02 -1.42 -1.22
CA GLU A 38 -12.38 -2.75 -1.70
C GLU A 38 -11.76 -3.02 -3.08
N GLY A 39 -11.47 -4.28 -3.39
CA GLY A 39 -10.87 -4.67 -4.68
C GLY A 39 -9.37 -4.37 -4.80
N VAL A 40 -8.71 -3.91 -3.72
CA VAL A 40 -7.26 -3.86 -3.59
C VAL A 40 -6.82 -4.86 -2.53
N PHE A 41 -5.62 -5.43 -2.69
CA PHE A 41 -5.05 -6.42 -1.78
C PHE A 41 -5.08 -5.94 -0.32
N ALA A 42 -5.28 -6.88 0.61
CA ALA A 42 -5.37 -6.63 2.06
C ALA A 42 -6.42 -5.57 2.45
N PHE A 43 -7.63 -5.66 1.88
CA PHE A 43 -8.71 -4.72 2.17
C PHE A 43 -8.98 -4.53 3.68
N GLY A 44 -8.82 -3.30 4.16
CA GLY A 44 -9.11 -2.85 5.52
C GLY A 44 -8.12 -3.29 6.60
N LYS A 45 -6.96 -3.86 6.25
CA LYS A 45 -5.93 -4.28 7.20
C LYS A 45 -4.54 -4.27 6.57
N ILE A 46 -3.49 -4.26 7.38
CA ILE A 46 -2.13 -4.50 6.89
C ILE A 46 -1.91 -6.00 6.78
N ASP A 47 -1.36 -6.45 5.65
CA ASP A 47 -0.96 -7.85 5.50
C ASP A 47 0.26 -8.18 6.38
N ARG A 48 0.30 -9.39 6.95
CA ARG A 48 1.36 -9.80 7.88
C ARG A 48 2.72 -9.87 7.19
N ALA A 49 2.78 -10.29 5.93
CA ALA A 49 4.04 -10.35 5.19
C ALA A 49 4.52 -8.93 4.82
N SER A 50 3.60 -8.02 4.47
CA SER A 50 3.95 -6.60 4.28
C SER A 50 4.53 -5.96 5.55
N LEU A 51 3.94 -6.23 6.72
CA LEU A 51 4.49 -5.75 7.99
C LEU A 51 5.89 -6.32 8.27
N LEU A 52 6.07 -7.63 8.07
CA LEU A 52 7.37 -8.27 8.26
C LEU A 52 8.43 -7.69 7.30
N LEU A 53 8.07 -7.42 6.04
CA LEU A 53 8.95 -6.80 5.07
C LEU A 53 9.38 -5.40 5.52
N ILE A 54 8.44 -4.56 5.94
CA ILE A 54 8.73 -3.20 6.40
C ILE A 54 9.69 -3.21 7.59
N GLU A 55 9.44 -4.06 8.59
CA GLU A 55 10.25 -4.10 9.82
C GLU A 55 11.67 -4.66 9.65
N ASN A 56 11.96 -5.33 8.54
CA ASN A 56 13.26 -5.97 8.30
C ASN A 56 13.99 -5.37 7.09
N CYS A 57 13.44 -4.34 6.45
CA CYS A 57 14.10 -3.66 5.34
C CYS A 57 15.22 -2.76 5.89
N LEU A 58 16.43 -2.91 5.35
CA LEU A 58 17.59 -2.08 5.67
C LEU A 58 17.95 -1.24 4.44
N LEU A 59 17.62 0.05 4.48
CA LEU A 59 17.71 0.96 3.33
C LEU A 59 18.71 2.11 3.55
N GLU A 60 19.56 2.03 4.58
CA GLU A 60 20.59 3.03 4.83
C GLU A 60 21.53 3.17 3.62
N GLY A 61 21.76 4.41 3.19
CA GLY A 61 22.62 4.72 2.04
C GLY A 61 22.02 4.37 0.67
N ARG A 62 20.76 3.95 0.58
CA ARG A 62 20.06 3.79 -0.70
C ARG A 62 19.49 5.14 -1.15
N GLU A 63 19.52 5.39 -2.46
CA GLU A 63 19.00 6.63 -3.05
C GLU A 63 17.56 6.50 -3.55
N SER A 64 17.14 5.29 -3.94
CA SER A 64 15.81 5.07 -4.52
C SER A 64 15.24 3.70 -4.20
N LEU A 65 13.91 3.61 -4.18
CA LEU A 65 13.13 2.39 -3.92
C LEU A 65 12.00 2.26 -4.95
N LEU A 66 11.77 1.05 -5.45
CA LEU A 66 10.58 0.70 -6.24
C LEU A 66 9.71 -0.29 -5.47
N ASP A 67 8.49 0.12 -5.12
CA ASP A 67 7.43 -0.76 -4.61
C ASP A 67 6.60 -1.30 -5.78
N LEU A 68 6.83 -2.58 -6.12
CA LEU A 68 6.19 -3.26 -7.24
C LEU A 68 4.99 -4.09 -6.74
N GLY A 69 3.80 -3.79 -7.25
CA GLY A 69 2.54 -4.31 -6.68
C GLY A 69 2.17 -3.54 -5.42
N CYS A 70 2.24 -2.20 -5.48
CA CYS A 70 2.18 -1.35 -4.29
C CYS A 70 0.84 -1.36 -3.55
N GLY A 71 -0.23 -1.88 -4.17
CA GLY A 71 -1.57 -1.85 -3.58
C GLY A 71 -2.00 -0.43 -3.24
N TYR A 72 -2.57 -0.24 -2.06
CA TYR A 72 -2.92 1.10 -1.56
C TYR A 72 -1.72 1.87 -0.96
N GLY A 73 -0.48 1.38 -1.16
CA GLY A 73 0.77 2.09 -0.88
C GLY A 73 1.40 1.84 0.50
N ALA A 74 0.89 0.87 1.28
CA ALA A 74 1.32 0.67 2.67
C ALA A 74 2.84 0.47 2.83
N VAL A 75 3.48 -0.34 1.97
CA VAL A 75 4.91 -0.64 2.08
C VAL A 75 5.75 0.56 1.66
N GLY A 76 5.63 0.99 0.40
CA GLY A 76 6.45 2.08 -0.14
C GLY A 76 6.32 3.39 0.65
N ILE A 77 5.10 3.79 1.02
CA ILE A 77 4.88 5.04 1.78
C ILE A 77 5.49 4.93 3.17
N THR A 78 5.29 3.81 3.88
CA THR A 78 5.90 3.63 5.21
C THR A 78 7.42 3.70 5.13
N LEU A 79 8.04 3.00 4.17
CA LEU A 79 9.49 3.03 3.99
C LEU A 79 10.01 4.43 3.60
N LYS A 80 9.28 5.19 2.77
CA LYS A 80 9.64 6.58 2.47
C LYS A 80 9.55 7.49 3.70
N ARG A 81 8.64 7.22 4.64
CA ARG A 81 8.54 7.98 5.90
C ARG A 81 9.68 7.65 6.86
N GLU A 82 10.07 6.39 6.94
CA GLU A 82 11.19 5.95 7.79
C GLU A 82 12.56 6.30 7.20
N TYR A 83 12.64 6.43 5.87
CA TYR A 83 13.84 6.81 5.14
C TYR A 83 13.54 8.02 4.23
N PRO A 84 13.46 9.24 4.80
CA PRO A 84 12.95 10.42 4.10
C PRO A 84 13.78 10.86 2.89
N ASP A 85 15.04 10.43 2.79
CA ASP A 85 15.91 10.76 1.64
C ASP A 85 15.66 9.87 0.42
N LEU A 86 14.93 8.76 0.56
CA LEU A 86 14.67 7.85 -0.56
C LEU A 86 13.81 8.47 -1.65
N ARG A 87 14.21 8.34 -2.90
CA ARG A 87 13.31 8.56 -4.04
C ARG A 87 12.42 7.33 -4.24
N LEU A 88 11.15 7.44 -3.83
CA LEU A 88 10.18 6.36 -3.95
C LEU A 88 9.50 6.35 -5.32
N PHE A 89 9.42 5.17 -5.93
CA PHE A 89 8.55 4.85 -7.05
C PHE A 89 7.59 3.74 -6.63
N MET A 90 6.36 3.77 -7.14
CA MET A 90 5.36 2.75 -6.87
C MET A 90 4.66 2.37 -8.17
N SER A 91 4.40 1.09 -8.38
CA SER A 91 3.68 0.58 -9.55
C SER A 91 2.69 -0.50 -9.12
N ASP A 92 1.52 -0.50 -9.75
CA ASP A 92 0.53 -1.57 -9.62
C ASP A 92 -0.24 -1.68 -10.94
N VAL A 93 -0.67 -2.89 -11.29
CA VAL A 93 -1.50 -3.12 -12.49
C VAL A 93 -2.94 -2.66 -12.25
N ASN A 94 -3.36 -2.57 -10.98
CA ASN A 94 -4.69 -2.16 -10.60
C ASN A 94 -4.76 -0.62 -10.49
N THR A 95 -5.53 0.00 -11.37
CA THR A 95 -5.70 1.46 -11.44
C THR A 95 -6.27 2.06 -10.15
N ARG A 96 -7.11 1.31 -9.42
CA ARG A 96 -7.64 1.69 -8.09
C ARG A 96 -6.54 1.68 -7.03
N ALA A 97 -5.65 0.69 -7.06
CA ALA A 97 -4.49 0.63 -6.18
C ALA A 97 -3.59 1.87 -6.37
N VAL A 98 -3.24 2.21 -7.62
CA VAL A 98 -2.48 3.42 -7.97
C VAL A 98 -3.19 4.70 -7.51
N THR A 99 -4.51 4.77 -7.64
CA THR A 99 -5.29 5.93 -7.19
C THR A 99 -5.21 6.10 -5.66
N PHE A 100 -5.41 5.01 -4.90
CA PHE A 100 -5.39 5.08 -3.45
C PHE A 100 -3.99 5.22 -2.86
N SER A 101 -2.96 4.68 -3.51
CA SER A 101 -1.57 4.94 -3.11
C SER A 101 -1.20 6.42 -3.28
N LYS A 102 -1.67 7.08 -4.34
CA LYS A 102 -1.53 8.55 -4.50
C LYS A 102 -2.28 9.34 -3.43
N ILE A 103 -3.49 8.91 -3.06
CA ILE A 103 -4.26 9.56 -1.98
C ILE A 103 -3.50 9.42 -0.66
N ASN A 104 -3.13 8.19 -0.29
CA ASN A 104 -2.44 7.93 0.96
C ASN A 104 -1.07 8.60 1.04
N ALA A 105 -0.36 8.74 -0.07
CA ALA A 105 0.93 9.43 -0.13
C ALA A 105 0.81 10.96 0.05
N ARG A 106 -0.38 11.55 -0.12
CA ARG A 106 -0.61 12.97 0.23
C ARG A 106 -0.93 13.16 1.70
N ASP A 107 -1.51 12.14 2.32
CA ASP A 107 -1.91 12.15 3.73
C ASP A 107 -0.71 11.88 4.68
N HIS A 108 0.45 11.51 4.14
CA HIS A 108 1.70 11.25 4.88
C HIS A 108 2.84 12.06 4.29
#